data_AF-A0A199VIV8-F1
#
_entry.id   AF-A0A199VIV8-F1
#
_cell.length_a   1.000
_cell.length_b   1.000
_cell.length_c   1.000
_cell.angle_alpha   90.00
_cell.angle_beta   90.00
_cell.angle_gamma   90.00
#
_symmetry.space_group_name_H-M   'P 1'
#
loop_
_entity.id
_entity.type
_entity.pdbx_description
1 polymer ?
#
loop_
_entity_poly.entity_id
_entity_poly.type
_entity_poly.pdbx_seq_one_letter_code
_entity_poly.pdbx_strand_id
1 'polypeptide(L)'
;MEMSVLKDMVLGNLLLSQYFQAELAEYHNFVGHSSVEKKIISEIIRPERYCYTWFLQAERFAPKAMPASSRGKGRNARGEFEAHGRNSFSMIPVPLPLLAGLSSIRIAIPPDLRPPEARQTVLLAVQELGKRYPQGLPKLHPVKDMGIEEPEIVDLVRRVEELEQKLCAHPLHKSAQSEQHLKWYQRKAELNHEIQQLKSKMRESQLKGRAACLIDTGDELLVTELMFNGTFNDLDHHQVAALASCFIPCDKSNEQIHLRSELAKPLQQLQDAARRIAEIQRDCKLDINVEEYVESTIRPYLMDVIYCWSKGASFAEVIEMTDIFEGSIIRLARRLDEFLNQLRAAAHAVGEANLEEKFAAGSESLRRGIMFANSLYL
;
A
#
# COMPACT_ATOMS: atom_id res chain seq x y z
N MET A 1 26.70 22.24 2.43
CA MET A 1 26.78 21.81 1.01
C MET A 1 27.13 20.34 0.85
N GLU A 2 27.74 19.67 1.85
CA GLU A 2 28.14 18.25 1.78
C GLU A 2 27.01 17.24 2.08
N MET A 3 25.93 17.65 2.75
CA MET A 3 24.82 16.74 3.12
C MET A 3 23.79 16.47 2.01
N SER A 4 23.70 17.31 0.97
CA SER A 4 22.74 17.12 -0.13
C SER A 4 23.19 16.00 -1.08
N VAL A 5 24.49 15.93 -1.39
CA VAL A 5 25.07 14.94 -2.29
C VAL A 5 24.97 13.51 -1.73
N LEU A 6 25.18 13.34 -0.42
CA LEU A 6 25.00 12.05 0.28
C LEU A 6 23.52 11.64 0.38
N LYS A 7 22.61 12.63 0.51
CA LYS A 7 21.16 12.38 0.45
C LYS A 7 20.76 11.84 -0.91
N ASP A 8 21.23 12.46 -2.00
CA ASP A 8 20.89 12.08 -3.37
C ASP A 8 21.53 10.75 -3.80
N MET A 9 22.74 10.43 -3.32
CA MET A 9 23.39 9.14 -3.62
C MET A 9 22.75 7.95 -2.89
N VAL A 10 22.26 8.14 -1.66
CA VAL A 10 21.66 7.03 -0.91
C VAL A 10 20.15 6.94 -1.09
N LEU A 11 19.45 8.06 -1.32
CA LEU A 11 18.13 8.01 -1.95
C LEU A 11 18.24 7.35 -3.33
N GLY A 12 19.29 7.63 -4.11
CA GLY A 12 19.58 6.93 -5.36
C GLY A 12 19.72 5.42 -5.20
N ASN A 13 20.44 4.92 -4.18
CA ASN A 13 20.61 3.47 -3.94
C ASN A 13 19.37 2.78 -3.30
N LEU A 14 18.60 3.47 -2.46
CA LEU A 14 17.33 2.96 -1.90
C LEU A 14 16.19 3.01 -2.93
N LEU A 15 16.15 4.08 -3.74
CA LEU A 15 15.29 4.17 -4.91
C LEU A 15 15.73 3.10 -5.90
N LEU A 16 17.01 2.91 -6.23
CA LEU A 16 17.46 1.81 -7.10
C LEU A 16 17.02 0.42 -6.61
N SER A 17 16.86 0.18 -5.30
CA SER A 17 16.38 -1.11 -4.79
C SER A 17 14.85 -1.27 -4.81
N GLN A 18 14.07 -0.19 -4.74
CA GLN A 18 12.60 -0.21 -4.82
C GLN A 18 12.09 0.10 -6.24
N TYR A 19 12.73 1.02 -6.96
CA TYR A 19 12.65 1.21 -8.42
C TYR A 19 13.07 -0.06 -9.15
N PHE A 20 14.09 -0.84 -8.74
CA PHE A 20 14.32 -2.12 -9.44
C PHE A 20 13.10 -3.05 -9.38
N GLN A 21 12.27 -2.99 -8.33
CA GLN A 21 11.05 -3.81 -8.25
C GLN A 21 9.80 -3.13 -8.87
N ALA A 22 9.71 -1.80 -8.83
CA ALA A 22 8.61 -1.04 -9.43
C ALA A 22 8.80 -0.81 -10.94
N GLU A 23 10.01 -0.49 -11.39
CA GLU A 23 10.37 -0.51 -12.81
C GLU A 23 10.35 -1.92 -13.36
N LEU A 24 10.64 -3.01 -12.62
CA LEU A 24 10.37 -4.35 -13.19
C LEU A 24 8.89 -4.53 -13.55
N ALA A 25 7.96 -3.92 -12.81
CA ALA A 25 6.52 -3.96 -13.12
C ALA A 25 6.11 -2.98 -14.23
N GLU A 26 6.72 -1.79 -14.33
CA GLU A 26 6.48 -0.84 -15.44
C GLU A 26 7.23 -1.19 -16.74
N TYR A 27 8.42 -1.77 -16.66
CA TYR A 27 9.19 -2.34 -17.78
C TYR A 27 8.48 -3.56 -18.37
N HIS A 28 7.74 -4.32 -17.54
CA HIS A 28 6.83 -5.36 -18.01
C HIS A 28 5.60 -4.81 -18.75
N ASN A 29 5.22 -3.54 -18.54
CA ASN A 29 4.10 -2.88 -19.22
C ASN A 29 4.50 -1.95 -20.37
N PHE A 30 5.78 -1.55 -20.48
CA PHE A 30 6.22 -0.52 -21.43
C PHE A 30 7.06 -1.02 -22.62
N VAL A 31 7.52 -2.28 -22.63
CA VAL A 31 8.22 -2.82 -23.82
C VAL A 31 7.23 -3.52 -24.74
N GLY A 32 6.42 -2.71 -25.43
CA GLY A 32 5.98 -3.09 -26.76
C GLY A 32 7.22 -3.18 -27.65
N HIS A 33 7.69 -4.41 -27.92
CA HIS A 33 8.73 -4.80 -28.88
C HIS A 33 9.48 -3.63 -29.56
N SER A 34 10.41 -2.99 -28.84
CA SER A 34 11.09 -1.80 -29.35
C SER A 34 12.14 -2.19 -30.40
N SER A 35 12.44 -1.26 -31.32
CA SER A 35 13.49 -1.40 -32.34
C SER A 35 14.82 -1.94 -31.79
N VAL A 36 15.11 -1.71 -30.51
CA VAL A 36 16.31 -2.18 -29.81
C VAL A 36 16.35 -3.71 -29.67
N GLU A 37 15.25 -4.35 -29.26
CA GLU A 37 15.20 -5.83 -29.20
C GLU A 37 15.39 -6.43 -30.60
N LYS A 38 14.75 -5.84 -31.61
CA LYS A 38 14.88 -6.29 -32.99
C LYS A 38 16.31 -6.13 -33.51
N LYS A 39 17.01 -5.03 -33.18
CA LYS A 39 18.39 -4.77 -33.57
C LYS A 39 19.40 -5.64 -32.81
N ILE A 40 19.17 -5.86 -31.51
CA ILE A 40 19.93 -6.84 -30.71
C ILE A 40 19.78 -8.24 -31.30
N ILE A 41 18.56 -8.67 -31.62
CA ILE A 41 18.27 -9.98 -32.22
C ILE A 41 18.81 -10.09 -33.66
N SER A 42 18.66 -9.06 -34.50
CA SER A 42 18.99 -9.14 -35.93
C SER A 42 20.48 -8.90 -36.25
N GLU A 43 21.13 -7.97 -35.55
CA GLU A 43 22.50 -7.53 -35.88
C GLU A 43 23.55 -8.15 -34.97
N ILE A 44 23.21 -8.41 -33.70
CA ILE A 44 24.16 -8.83 -32.65
C ILE A 44 24.00 -10.32 -32.32
N ILE A 45 22.77 -10.80 -32.17
CA ILE A 45 22.39 -12.18 -31.85
C ILE A 45 21.98 -12.90 -33.14
N ARG A 46 22.90 -13.05 -34.11
CA ARG A 46 22.56 -13.78 -35.34
C ARG A 46 22.07 -15.21 -35.01
N PRO A 47 20.93 -15.69 -35.56
CA PRO A 47 20.29 -16.94 -35.15
C PRO A 47 21.14 -18.21 -35.34
N GLU A 48 22.19 -18.15 -36.14
CA GLU A 48 22.83 -19.38 -36.61
C GLU A 48 23.95 -19.94 -35.71
N ARG A 49 24.60 -19.20 -34.80
CA ARG A 49 25.80 -19.74 -34.09
C ARG A 49 26.22 -19.12 -32.74
N TYR A 50 25.35 -18.89 -31.76
CA TYR A 50 25.82 -18.37 -30.45
C TYR A 50 25.12 -18.99 -29.23
N CYS A 51 25.93 -19.50 -28.29
CA CYS A 51 25.53 -19.77 -26.90
C CYS A 51 26.15 -18.72 -25.99
N TYR A 52 25.32 -18.04 -25.19
CA TYR A 52 25.78 -17.06 -24.20
C TYR A 52 26.39 -17.76 -23.00
N THR A 53 27.62 -17.40 -22.63
CA THR A 53 28.27 -17.89 -21.42
C THR A 53 28.06 -16.91 -20.28
N TRP A 54 27.37 -17.36 -19.23
CA TRP A 54 27.42 -16.73 -17.91
C TRP A 54 28.77 -17.08 -17.26
N PHE A 55 29.50 -16.08 -16.80
CA PHE A 55 30.70 -16.29 -16.00
C PHE A 55 30.29 -16.46 -14.53
N LEU A 56 30.83 -17.50 -13.88
CA LEU A 56 30.60 -17.88 -12.48
C LEU A 56 30.62 -16.69 -11.51
N GLN A 57 29.45 -16.39 -10.93
CA GLN A 57 29.34 -15.92 -9.55
C GLN A 57 28.29 -16.76 -8.80
N ALA A 58 28.38 -18.08 -8.94
CA ALA A 58 27.56 -19.05 -8.21
C ALA A 58 28.14 -19.36 -6.81
N GLU A 59 28.72 -18.39 -6.11
CA GLU A 59 29.12 -18.55 -4.70
C GLU A 59 28.22 -17.81 -3.70
N ARG A 60 27.27 -16.97 -4.14
CA ARG A 60 26.37 -16.23 -3.22
C ARG A 60 24.90 -16.62 -3.25
N PHE A 61 24.49 -17.50 -4.16
CA PHE A 61 23.13 -18.06 -4.21
C PHE A 61 23.16 -19.59 -4.10
N ALA A 62 23.79 -20.12 -3.06
CA ALA A 62 23.41 -21.43 -2.57
C ALA A 62 22.07 -21.26 -1.82
N PRO A 63 20.94 -21.81 -2.29
CA PRO A 63 19.78 -21.94 -1.42
C PRO A 63 20.22 -22.75 -0.20
N LYS A 64 20.03 -22.17 1.00
CA LYS A 64 20.19 -22.91 2.26
C LYS A 64 19.41 -24.22 2.11
N ALA A 65 20.11 -25.34 2.26
CA ALA A 65 19.51 -26.66 2.22
C ALA A 65 18.30 -26.70 3.17
N MET A 66 17.09 -26.87 2.62
CA MET A 66 15.95 -27.35 3.40
C MET A 66 16.09 -28.86 3.60
N PRO A 67 15.67 -29.39 4.76
CA PRO A 67 15.89 -30.77 5.14
C PRO A 67 15.08 -31.72 4.26
N ALA A 68 15.68 -32.87 3.99
CA ALA A 68 15.13 -33.93 3.15
C ALA A 68 13.80 -34.46 3.70
N SER A 69 12.76 -34.43 2.87
CA SER A 69 11.56 -35.25 3.06
C SER A 69 11.23 -36.01 1.77
N SER A 70 11.44 -37.32 1.89
CA SER A 70 10.80 -38.47 1.24
C SER A 70 10.27 -38.42 -0.22
N ARG A 71 10.89 -39.31 -1.01
CA ARG A 71 10.28 -40.30 -1.94
C ARG A 71 9.48 -39.80 -3.16
N GLY A 72 10.14 -39.92 -4.32
CA GLY A 72 9.52 -40.25 -5.60
C GLY A 72 10.54 -40.91 -6.52
N LYS A 73 10.67 -42.25 -6.46
CA LYS A 73 11.55 -43.05 -7.33
C LYS A 73 10.87 -43.28 -8.67
N GLY A 74 11.48 -42.79 -9.76
CA GLY A 74 11.26 -43.27 -11.12
C GLY A 74 12.60 -43.50 -11.81
N ARG A 75 12.92 -44.78 -12.07
CA ARG A 75 14.06 -45.30 -12.88
C ARG A 75 13.47 -45.84 -14.19
N ASN A 76 14.09 -45.96 -15.37
CA ASN A 76 15.36 -45.62 -16.03
C ASN A 76 15.17 -46.03 -17.51
N ALA A 77 15.98 -45.54 -18.46
CA ALA A 77 16.34 -46.31 -19.67
C ALA A 77 17.68 -45.90 -20.30
N ARG A 78 18.69 -45.67 -19.45
CA ARG A 78 20.16 -45.74 -19.66
C ARG A 78 20.75 -45.04 -18.44
N GLY A 79 20.82 -45.82 -17.37
CA GLY A 79 21.11 -45.33 -16.03
C GLY A 79 22.60 -45.23 -15.79
N GLU A 80 23.12 -44.01 -15.89
CA GLU A 80 24.27 -43.54 -15.12
C GLU A 80 23.93 -42.13 -14.63
N PHE A 81 23.63 -41.98 -13.33
CA PHE A 81 23.79 -40.69 -12.66
C PHE A 81 25.27 -40.61 -12.30
N GLU A 82 26.09 -40.14 -13.24
CA GLU A 82 27.44 -39.75 -12.87
C GLU A 82 27.35 -38.48 -12.03
N ALA A 83 27.80 -38.59 -10.78
CA ALA A 83 28.10 -37.45 -9.95
C ALA A 83 29.25 -36.67 -10.60
N HIS A 84 28.93 -35.78 -11.53
CA HIS A 84 29.91 -34.88 -12.12
C HIS A 84 30.32 -33.84 -11.08
N GLY A 85 31.62 -33.79 -10.82
CA GLY A 85 32.25 -32.93 -9.84
C GLY A 85 31.94 -31.44 -10.04
N ARG A 86 32.29 -30.66 -9.00
CA ARG A 86 31.94 -29.26 -8.69
C ARG A 86 31.93 -28.19 -9.80
N ASN A 87 32.27 -28.46 -11.05
CA ASN A 87 32.26 -27.48 -12.17
C ASN A 87 31.92 -28.17 -13.51
N SER A 88 30.63 -28.30 -13.86
CA SER A 88 30.20 -28.87 -15.15
C SER A 88 29.58 -27.81 -16.06
N PHE A 89 29.95 -27.81 -17.36
CA PHE A 89 29.42 -26.88 -18.36
C PHE A 89 28.13 -27.42 -18.99
N SER A 90 27.07 -26.62 -18.92
CA SER A 90 25.73 -26.98 -19.42
C SER A 90 25.17 -25.89 -20.31
N MET A 91 24.43 -26.29 -21.35
CA MET A 91 23.68 -25.38 -22.20
C MET A 91 22.32 -25.09 -21.58
N ILE A 92 22.01 -23.80 -21.36
CA ILE A 92 20.77 -23.35 -20.72
C ILE A 92 20.10 -22.34 -21.65
N PRO A 93 18.81 -22.53 -22.01
CA PRO A 93 18.05 -21.49 -22.68
C PRO A 93 17.77 -20.33 -21.70
N VAL A 94 18.13 -19.11 -22.07
CA VAL A 94 17.97 -17.91 -21.23
C VAL A 94 17.09 -16.87 -21.95
N PRO A 95 15.96 -16.45 -21.34
CA PRO A 95 15.15 -15.34 -21.86
C PRO A 95 15.93 -14.02 -21.89
N LEU A 96 15.65 -13.18 -22.89
CA LEU A 96 16.32 -11.88 -23.07
C LEU A 96 16.26 -10.94 -21.84
N PRO A 97 15.17 -10.87 -21.05
CA PRO A 97 15.12 -10.02 -19.84
C PRO A 97 16.16 -10.36 -18.77
N LEU A 98 16.72 -11.58 -18.81
CA LEU A 98 17.76 -11.99 -17.86
C LEU A 98 19.18 -11.61 -18.34
N LEU A 99 19.31 -11.00 -19.52
CA LEU A 99 20.59 -10.58 -20.07
C LEU A 99 21.07 -9.27 -19.41
N ALA A 100 22.06 -9.39 -18.52
CA ALA A 100 22.61 -8.22 -17.81
C ALA A 100 23.60 -7.37 -18.62
N GLY A 101 24.12 -7.88 -19.74
CA GLY A 101 25.05 -7.15 -20.60
C GLY A 101 25.73 -8.02 -21.65
N LEU A 102 26.33 -7.38 -22.64
CA LEU A 102 27.06 -8.02 -23.72
C LEU A 102 28.54 -7.60 -23.72
N SER A 103 29.43 -8.55 -23.96
CA SER A 103 30.86 -8.31 -24.07
C SER A 103 31.26 -8.05 -25.52
N SER A 104 32.31 -7.24 -25.72
CA SER A 104 32.94 -7.04 -27.03
C SER A 104 33.75 -8.25 -27.51
N ILE A 105 34.14 -9.15 -26.57
CA ILE A 105 34.96 -10.32 -26.86
C ILE A 105 34.08 -11.52 -27.20
N ARG A 106 34.45 -12.23 -28.27
CA ARG A 106 33.77 -13.45 -28.73
C ARG A 106 34.69 -14.65 -28.57
N ILE A 107 34.11 -15.78 -28.19
CA ILE A 107 34.80 -17.09 -28.13
C ILE A 107 34.39 -17.88 -29.37
N ALA A 108 35.33 -18.60 -29.99
CA ALA A 108 35.02 -19.52 -31.07
C ALA A 108 34.28 -20.74 -30.49
N ILE A 109 33.04 -20.94 -30.93
CA ILE A 109 32.18 -22.03 -30.46
C ILE A 109 32.19 -23.14 -31.53
N PRO A 110 32.49 -24.41 -31.17
CA PRO A 110 32.36 -25.54 -32.07
C PRO A 110 30.93 -25.69 -32.61
N PRO A 111 30.73 -26.20 -33.84
CA PRO A 111 29.41 -26.31 -34.46
C PRO A 111 28.49 -27.32 -33.75
N ASP A 112 29.04 -28.27 -33.00
CA ASP A 112 28.27 -29.23 -32.20
C ASP A 112 28.77 -29.22 -30.74
N LEU A 113 27.86 -28.93 -29.82
CA LEU A 113 28.10 -28.85 -28.37
C LEU A 113 27.48 -30.04 -27.60
N ARG A 114 26.89 -31.02 -28.31
CA ARG A 114 26.40 -32.26 -27.67
C ARG A 114 27.55 -33.08 -27.07
N PRO A 115 28.74 -33.22 -27.72
CA PRO A 115 29.86 -33.94 -27.14
C PRO A 115 30.41 -33.26 -25.87
N PRO A 116 30.73 -34.01 -24.80
CA PRO A 116 31.30 -33.45 -23.58
C PRO A 116 32.69 -32.79 -23.82
N GLU A 117 33.48 -33.29 -24.76
CA GLU A 117 34.81 -32.75 -25.11
C GLU A 117 34.72 -31.35 -25.73
N ALA A 118 33.70 -31.13 -26.57
CA ALA A 118 33.43 -29.82 -27.17
C ALA A 118 33.04 -28.79 -26.09
N ARG A 119 32.20 -29.19 -25.13
CA ARG A 119 31.83 -28.37 -23.97
C ARG A 119 33.01 -28.07 -23.06
N GLN A 120 33.89 -29.04 -22.84
CA GLN A 120 35.11 -28.85 -22.05
C GLN A 120 36.06 -27.86 -22.71
N THR A 121 36.19 -27.89 -24.04
CA THR A 121 37.01 -26.94 -24.80
C THR A 121 36.52 -25.50 -24.63
N VAL A 122 35.20 -25.28 -24.71
CA VAL A 122 34.59 -23.97 -24.47
C VAL A 122 34.78 -23.53 -23.02
N LEU A 123 34.60 -24.43 -22.05
CA LEU A 123 34.82 -24.14 -20.63
C LEU A 123 36.25 -23.68 -20.34
N LEU A 124 37.25 -24.34 -20.93
CA LEU A 124 38.66 -23.94 -20.78
C LEU A 124 38.91 -22.56 -21.40
N ALA A 125 38.35 -22.29 -22.58
CA ALA A 125 38.46 -20.98 -23.22
C ALA A 125 37.80 -19.86 -22.37
N VAL A 126 36.65 -20.15 -21.76
CA VAL A 126 35.98 -19.26 -20.82
C VAL A 126 36.87 -19.04 -19.60
N GLN A 127 37.34 -20.09 -18.92
CA GLN A 127 38.21 -19.99 -17.75
C GLN A 127 39.48 -19.17 -18.00
N GLU A 128 40.14 -19.38 -19.15
CA GLU A 128 41.30 -18.59 -19.55
C GLU A 128 40.94 -17.12 -19.76
N LEU A 129 39.77 -16.81 -20.29
CA LEU A 129 39.28 -15.44 -20.40
C LEU A 129 39.07 -14.79 -19.02
N GLY A 130 38.54 -15.53 -18.05
CA GLY A 130 38.38 -15.06 -16.68
C GLY A 130 39.71 -14.76 -15.98
N LYS A 131 40.74 -15.58 -16.23
CA LYS A 131 42.10 -15.30 -15.74
C LYS A 131 42.71 -14.06 -16.38
N ARG A 132 42.48 -13.86 -17.69
CA ARG A 132 42.98 -12.70 -18.44
C ARG A 132 42.30 -11.39 -18.04
N TYR A 133 41.03 -11.45 -17.64
CA TYR A 133 40.22 -10.29 -17.28
C TYR A 133 39.68 -10.40 -15.83
N PRO A 134 40.56 -10.27 -14.81
CA PRO A 134 40.17 -10.45 -13.41
C PRO A 134 39.20 -9.40 -12.89
N GLN A 135 39.12 -8.23 -13.53
CA GLN A 135 38.18 -7.15 -13.18
C GLN A 135 36.86 -7.22 -13.96
N GLY A 136 36.67 -8.24 -14.80
CA GLY A 136 35.49 -8.42 -15.65
C GLY A 136 35.75 -8.13 -17.13
N LEU A 137 34.85 -8.62 -17.99
CA LEU A 137 34.96 -8.48 -19.44
C LEU A 137 34.57 -7.07 -19.90
N PRO A 138 35.22 -6.54 -20.95
CA PRO A 138 34.85 -5.25 -21.54
C PRO A 138 33.45 -5.32 -22.16
N LYS A 139 32.51 -4.58 -21.56
CA LYS A 139 31.12 -4.48 -22.03
C LYS A 139 31.02 -3.64 -23.30
N LEU A 140 30.05 -3.98 -24.16
CA LEU A 140 29.69 -3.17 -25.32
C LEU A 140 28.96 -1.90 -24.89
N HIS A 141 29.32 -0.79 -25.52
CA HIS A 141 28.68 0.50 -25.31
C HIS A 141 27.41 0.61 -26.16
N PRO A 142 26.23 0.92 -25.58
CA PRO A 142 24.96 0.97 -26.31
C PRO A 142 24.95 1.96 -27.50
N VAL A 143 25.51 3.15 -27.30
CA VAL A 143 25.56 4.18 -28.37
C VAL A 143 26.74 3.94 -29.34
N LYS A 144 27.98 3.87 -28.83
CA LYS A 144 29.20 3.79 -29.65
C LYS A 144 29.36 2.46 -30.39
N ASP A 145 29.03 1.34 -29.75
CA ASP A 145 29.30 0.00 -30.31
C ASP A 145 28.04 -0.66 -30.88
N MET A 146 26.87 -0.43 -30.28
CA MET A 146 25.59 -1.02 -30.74
C MET A 146 24.79 -0.08 -31.66
N GLY A 147 25.22 1.17 -31.82
CA GLY A 147 24.60 2.14 -32.75
C GLY A 147 23.15 2.46 -32.39
N ILE A 148 22.84 2.59 -31.09
CA ILE A 148 21.52 3.03 -30.62
C ILE A 148 21.49 4.56 -30.63
N GLU A 149 20.62 5.13 -31.45
CA GLU A 149 20.52 6.59 -31.69
C GLU A 149 19.28 7.21 -31.03
N GLU A 150 18.48 6.41 -30.34
CA GLU A 150 17.25 6.85 -29.68
C GLU A 150 17.59 7.88 -28.58
N PRO A 151 17.05 9.12 -28.65
CA PRO A 151 17.52 10.24 -27.84
C PRO A 151 17.36 9.99 -26.34
N GLU A 152 16.27 9.36 -25.91
CA GLU A 152 16.01 8.99 -24.52
C GLU A 152 17.08 8.03 -23.95
N ILE A 153 17.52 7.06 -24.76
CA ILE A 153 18.54 6.08 -24.36
C ILE A 153 19.92 6.73 -24.34
N VAL A 154 20.23 7.57 -25.34
CA VAL A 154 21.51 8.31 -25.39
C VAL A 154 21.67 9.21 -24.16
N ASP A 155 20.60 9.91 -23.76
CA ASP A 155 20.60 10.74 -22.56
C ASP A 155 20.76 9.92 -21.28
N LEU A 156 20.07 8.78 -21.18
CA LEU A 156 20.20 7.87 -20.03
C LEU A 156 21.63 7.33 -19.90
N VAL A 157 22.24 6.89 -21.00
CA VAL A 157 23.63 6.38 -21.02
C VAL A 157 24.60 7.47 -20.58
N ARG A 158 24.47 8.69 -21.12
CA ARG A 158 25.27 9.84 -20.66
C ARG A 158 25.11 10.07 -19.16
N ARG A 159 23.88 9.99 -18.64
CA ARG A 159 23.61 10.20 -17.22
C ARG A 159 24.24 9.12 -16.35
N VAL A 160 24.23 7.87 -16.79
CA VAL A 160 24.91 6.76 -16.10
C VAL A 160 26.42 7.03 -16.04
N GLU A 161 27.05 7.40 -17.16
CA GLU A 161 28.49 7.74 -17.19
C GLU A 161 28.82 8.90 -16.22
N GLU A 162 28.01 9.96 -16.19
CA GLU A 162 28.17 11.07 -15.25
C GLU A 162 28.10 10.62 -13.78
N LEU A 163 27.16 9.72 -13.46
CA LEU A 163 26.98 9.19 -12.11
C LEU A 163 28.12 8.26 -11.70
N GLU A 164 28.60 7.42 -12.61
CA GLU A 164 29.77 6.56 -12.39
C GLU A 164 31.02 7.39 -12.13
N GLN A 165 31.25 8.45 -12.91
CA GLN A 165 32.37 9.38 -12.68
C GLN A 165 32.28 10.03 -11.30
N LYS A 166 31.10 10.51 -10.91
CA LYS A 166 30.87 11.10 -9.58
C LYS A 166 31.06 10.07 -8.46
N LEU A 167 30.63 8.83 -8.67
CA LEU A 167 30.84 7.74 -7.73
C LEU A 167 32.33 7.47 -7.54
N CYS A 168 33.10 7.34 -8.62
CA CYS A 168 34.54 7.10 -8.56
C CYS A 168 35.33 8.27 -7.97
N ALA A 169 34.87 9.50 -8.20
CA ALA A 169 35.48 10.71 -7.63
C ALA A 169 35.18 10.88 -6.13
N HIS A 170 34.16 10.19 -5.60
CA HIS A 170 33.75 10.35 -4.20
C HIS A 170 34.80 9.78 -3.24
N PRO A 171 35.20 10.50 -2.16
CA PRO A 171 36.24 10.06 -1.23
C PRO A 171 35.98 8.68 -0.57
N LEU A 172 34.72 8.31 -0.40
CA LEU A 172 34.33 7.00 0.16
C LEU A 172 34.43 5.84 -0.84
N HIS A 173 34.61 6.08 -2.13
CA HIS A 173 34.66 4.99 -3.12
C HIS A 173 35.84 4.05 -2.92
N LYS A 174 36.98 4.57 -2.43
CA LYS A 174 38.21 3.82 -2.20
C LYS A 174 38.46 3.48 -0.72
N SER A 175 37.56 3.87 0.19
CA SER A 175 37.78 3.68 1.62
C SER A 175 37.40 2.26 2.06
N ALA A 176 38.23 1.64 2.89
CA ALA A 176 37.97 0.31 3.45
C ALA A 176 36.75 0.28 4.41
N GLN A 177 36.33 1.45 4.92
CA GLN A 177 35.19 1.61 5.83
C GLN A 177 33.88 1.96 5.09
N SER A 178 33.92 2.07 3.77
CA SER A 178 32.77 2.44 2.92
C SER A 178 31.56 1.54 3.14
N GLU A 179 31.76 0.22 3.24
CA GLU A 179 30.67 -0.73 3.52
C GLU A 179 30.02 -0.51 4.89
N GLN A 180 30.80 -0.19 5.92
CA GLN A 180 30.28 0.04 7.27
C GLN A 180 29.51 1.37 7.33
N HIS A 181 30.05 2.43 6.71
CA HIS A 181 29.37 3.72 6.62
C HIS A 181 28.08 3.61 5.81
N LEU A 182 28.07 2.82 4.72
CA LEU A 182 26.88 2.55 3.94
C LEU A 182 25.81 1.82 4.77
N LYS A 183 26.21 0.80 5.55
CA LYS A 183 25.30 0.10 6.47
C LYS A 183 24.68 1.04 7.51
N TRP A 184 25.48 1.90 8.14
CA TRP A 184 24.96 2.88 9.11
C TRP A 184 24.01 3.88 8.46
N TYR A 185 24.33 4.33 7.26
CA TYR A 185 23.46 5.24 6.54
C TYR A 185 22.14 4.57 6.13
N GLN A 186 22.19 3.33 5.63
CA GLN A 186 21.01 2.53 5.32
C GLN A 186 20.12 2.39 6.56
N ARG A 187 20.70 2.02 7.71
CA ARG A 187 19.97 1.92 8.97
C ARG A 187 19.37 3.26 9.40
N LYS A 188 20.08 4.37 9.23
CA LYS A 188 19.57 5.72 9.50
C LYS A 188 18.40 6.08 8.57
N ALA A 189 18.45 5.70 7.30
CA ALA A 189 17.38 5.94 6.35
C ALA A 189 16.11 5.15 6.72
N GLU A 190 16.25 3.87 7.07
CA GLU A 190 15.17 3.02 7.57
C GLU A 190 14.51 3.63 8.83
N LEU A 191 15.33 3.97 9.83
CA LEU A 191 14.84 4.57 11.07
C LEU A 191 14.15 5.92 10.82
N ASN A 192 14.66 6.74 9.91
CA ASN A 192 13.99 7.98 9.55
C ASN A 192 12.63 7.74 8.88
N HIS A 193 12.53 6.71 8.04
CA HIS A 193 11.26 6.33 7.43
C HIS A 193 10.25 5.89 8.51
N GLU A 194 10.67 5.02 9.42
CA GLU A 194 9.85 4.58 10.56
C GLU A 194 9.42 5.75 11.45
N ILE A 195 10.33 6.70 11.75
CA ILE A 195 10.02 7.92 12.50
C ILE A 195 8.95 8.74 11.79
N GLN A 196 9.01 8.88 10.46
CA GLN A 196 8.00 9.64 9.72
C GLN A 196 6.63 8.95 9.76
N GLN A 197 6.59 7.62 9.63
CA GLN A 197 5.36 6.83 9.76
C GLN A 197 4.76 6.94 11.18
N LEU A 198 5.58 6.85 12.22
CA LEU A 198 5.12 7.00 13.59
C LEU A 198 4.62 8.42 13.87
N LYS A 199 5.30 9.44 13.32
CA LYS A 199 4.86 10.84 13.43
C LYS A 199 3.53 11.09 12.73
N SER A 200 3.27 10.48 11.57
CA SER A 200 1.98 10.62 10.89
C SER A 200 0.86 9.96 11.71
N LYS A 201 1.08 8.73 12.19
CA LYS A 201 0.12 8.02 13.05
C LYS A 201 -0.18 8.78 14.34
N MET A 202 0.84 9.38 14.96
CA MET A 202 0.65 10.17 16.18
C MET A 202 -0.18 11.43 15.92
N ARG A 203 0.04 12.13 14.81
CA ARG A 203 -0.78 13.30 14.44
C ARG A 203 -2.24 12.92 14.20
N GLU A 204 -2.48 11.79 13.52
CA GLU A 204 -3.83 11.27 13.29
C GLU A 204 -4.55 10.96 14.62
N SER A 205 -3.86 10.25 15.53
CA SER A 205 -4.39 9.96 16.87
C SER A 205 -4.69 11.22 17.68
N GLN A 206 -3.85 12.26 17.58
CA GLN A 206 -4.10 13.55 18.22
C GLN A 206 -5.33 14.26 17.65
N LEU A 207 -5.58 14.18 16.34
CA LEU A 207 -6.77 14.77 15.73
C LEU A 207 -8.04 14.05 16.19
N LYS A 208 -8.04 12.71 16.18
CA LYS A 208 -9.16 11.91 16.71
C LYS A 208 -9.44 12.25 18.18
N GLY A 209 -8.39 12.32 19.02
CA GLY A 209 -8.53 12.71 20.43
C GLY A 209 -9.10 14.12 20.61
N ARG A 210 -8.65 15.10 19.80
CA ARG A 210 -9.19 16.47 19.85
C ARG A 210 -10.67 16.55 19.46
N ALA A 211 -11.12 15.77 18.47
CA ALA A 211 -12.53 15.67 18.11
C ALA A 211 -13.35 15.02 19.23
N ALA A 212 -12.88 13.89 19.76
CA ALA A 212 -13.57 13.17 20.84
C ALA A 212 -13.78 14.04 22.08
N CYS A 213 -12.80 14.88 22.46
CA CYS A 213 -12.95 15.80 23.59
C CYS A 213 -14.05 16.87 23.46
N LEU A 214 -14.63 17.05 22.26
CA LEU A 214 -15.72 18.00 22.01
C LEU A 214 -17.10 17.32 22.00
N ILE A 215 -17.13 16.00 22.17
CA ILE A 215 -18.36 15.21 22.19
C ILE A 215 -18.65 14.83 23.65
N ASP A 216 -19.80 15.27 24.14
CA ASP A 216 -20.32 14.94 25.47
C ASP A 216 -21.61 14.12 25.38
N THR A 217 -22.32 14.24 24.26
CA THR A 217 -23.55 13.49 23.99
C THR A 217 -23.22 12.22 23.20
N GLY A 218 -23.58 11.05 23.73
CA GLY A 218 -23.37 9.77 23.04
C GLY A 218 -21.97 9.19 23.24
N ASP A 219 -21.65 8.13 22.49
CA ASP A 219 -20.34 7.48 22.55
C ASP A 219 -19.30 8.23 21.70
N GLU A 220 -18.38 8.91 22.38
CA GLU A 220 -17.37 9.78 21.80
C GLU A 220 -16.36 9.01 20.93
N LEU A 221 -16.08 7.75 21.24
CA LEU A 221 -15.14 6.93 20.48
C LEU A 221 -15.75 6.48 19.16
N LEU A 222 -16.98 5.97 19.21
CA LEU A 222 -17.69 5.45 18.06
C LEU A 222 -18.00 6.55 17.05
N VAL A 223 -18.55 7.69 17.48
CA VAL A 223 -18.88 8.75 16.54
C VAL A 223 -17.63 9.40 15.94
N THR A 224 -16.55 9.54 16.73
CA THR A 224 -15.26 10.01 16.21
C THR A 224 -14.73 9.04 15.15
N GLU A 225 -14.79 7.73 15.38
CA GLU A 225 -14.32 6.76 14.38
C GLU A 225 -15.12 6.86 13.08
N LEU A 226 -16.44 7.10 13.15
CA LEU A 226 -17.29 7.32 11.96
C LEU A 226 -16.98 8.62 11.22
N MET A 227 -16.59 9.68 11.93
CA MET A 227 -16.14 10.92 11.30
C MET A 227 -14.87 10.70 10.48
N PHE A 228 -13.90 9.94 11.02
CA PHE A 228 -12.59 9.75 10.37
C PHE A 228 -12.55 8.62 9.35
N ASN A 229 -13.43 7.62 9.44
CA ASN A 229 -13.52 6.55 8.44
C ASN A 229 -14.34 6.95 7.20
N GLY A 230 -14.89 8.17 7.18
CA GLY A 230 -15.64 8.72 6.06
C GLY A 230 -17.10 8.27 5.96
N THR A 231 -17.68 7.65 6.99
CA THR A 231 -19.08 7.20 6.95
C THR A 231 -20.05 8.35 6.66
N PHE A 232 -19.81 9.54 7.21
CA PHE A 232 -20.67 10.72 6.99
C PHE A 232 -20.41 11.44 5.64
N ASN A 233 -19.35 11.09 4.91
CA ASN A 233 -18.96 11.81 3.69
C ASN A 233 -19.93 11.54 2.53
N ASP A 234 -20.51 10.35 2.46
CA ASP A 234 -21.44 9.96 1.40
C ASP A 234 -22.92 10.25 1.74
N LEU A 235 -23.20 10.75 2.94
CA LEU A 235 -24.56 10.98 3.43
C LEU A 235 -25.02 12.43 3.19
N ASP A 236 -26.30 12.61 2.87
CA ASP A 236 -26.93 13.94 2.93
C ASP A 236 -27.17 14.36 4.40
N HIS A 237 -27.45 15.64 4.65
CA HIS A 237 -27.60 16.15 6.01
C HIS A 237 -28.82 15.57 6.76
N HIS A 238 -29.83 15.05 6.05
CA HIS A 238 -30.99 14.37 6.64
C HIS A 238 -30.64 12.95 7.08
N GLN A 239 -29.88 12.24 6.25
CA GLN A 239 -29.31 10.92 6.57
C GLN A 239 -28.33 11.02 7.75
N VAL A 240 -27.53 12.10 7.81
CA VAL A 240 -26.66 12.40 8.95
C VAL A 240 -27.49 12.59 10.23
N ALA A 241 -28.54 13.42 10.20
CA ALA A 241 -29.41 13.62 11.36
C ALA A 241 -30.09 12.32 11.80
N ALA A 242 -30.56 11.50 10.86
CA ALA A 242 -31.13 10.19 11.12
C ALA A 242 -30.12 9.24 11.78
N LEU A 243 -28.91 9.10 11.23
CA LEU A 243 -27.87 8.23 11.80
C LEU A 243 -27.39 8.72 13.17
N ALA A 244 -27.24 10.03 13.35
CA ALA A 244 -26.85 10.63 14.62
C ALA A 244 -27.93 10.41 15.72
N SER A 245 -29.21 10.28 15.34
CA SER A 245 -30.28 9.95 16.30
C SER A 245 -30.05 8.62 17.02
N CYS A 246 -29.33 7.67 16.40
CA CYS A 246 -29.03 6.37 16.98
C CYS A 246 -28.13 6.44 18.22
N PHE A 247 -27.38 7.54 18.40
CA PHE A 247 -26.52 7.77 19.56
C PHE A 247 -27.28 8.35 20.76
N ILE A 248 -28.51 8.83 20.54
CA ILE A 248 -29.28 9.49 21.59
C ILE A 248 -30.08 8.43 22.36
N PRO A 249 -29.96 8.39 23.70
CA PRO A 249 -30.77 7.50 24.51
C PRO A 249 -32.26 7.73 24.27
N CYS A 250 -32.94 6.69 23.79
CA CYS A 250 -34.38 6.64 23.55
C CYS A 250 -35.00 5.42 24.25
N ASP A 251 -36.31 5.48 24.46
CA ASP A 251 -37.15 4.35 24.81
C ASP A 251 -37.11 3.30 23.68
N LYS A 252 -37.24 2.02 24.05
CA LYS A 252 -37.37 0.94 23.05
C LYS A 252 -38.79 0.95 22.50
N SER A 253 -38.91 0.84 21.18
CA SER A 253 -40.19 0.58 20.52
C SER A 253 -40.56 -0.90 20.64
N ASN A 254 -41.86 -1.22 20.75
CA ASN A 254 -42.34 -2.60 20.66
C ASN A 254 -42.60 -3.03 19.22
N GLU A 255 -42.56 -2.10 18.28
CA GLU A 255 -42.76 -2.34 16.85
C GLU A 255 -41.45 -2.74 16.16
N GLN A 256 -41.59 -3.43 15.03
CA GLN A 256 -40.43 -3.80 14.22
C GLN A 256 -39.93 -2.56 13.46
N ILE A 257 -38.62 -2.33 13.50
CA ILE A 257 -38.00 -1.19 12.83
C ILE A 257 -38.07 -1.38 11.31
N HIS A 258 -38.88 -0.56 10.64
CA HIS A 258 -38.99 -0.52 9.19
C HIS A 258 -38.15 0.63 8.61
N LEU A 259 -36.89 0.35 8.26
CA LEU A 259 -35.99 1.35 7.69
C LEU A 259 -36.17 1.48 6.18
N ARG A 260 -36.06 2.72 5.69
CA ARG A 260 -35.86 2.99 4.25
C ARG A 260 -34.53 2.38 3.78
N SER A 261 -34.50 1.96 2.51
CA SER A 261 -33.32 1.35 1.88
C SER A 261 -32.07 2.23 1.98
N GLU A 262 -32.25 3.55 1.89
CA GLU A 262 -31.19 4.57 2.01
C GLU A 262 -30.53 4.59 3.40
N LEU A 263 -31.25 4.19 4.45
CA LEU A 263 -30.80 4.23 5.85
C LEU A 263 -30.21 2.90 6.33
N ALA A 264 -30.49 1.80 5.62
CA ALA A 264 -30.01 0.47 5.97
C ALA A 264 -28.47 0.37 5.91
N LYS A 265 -27.84 0.87 4.84
CA LYS A 265 -26.37 0.84 4.70
C LYS A 265 -25.67 1.69 5.78
N PRO A 266 -26.06 2.95 6.03
CA PRO A 266 -25.47 3.75 7.11
C PRO A 266 -25.61 3.09 8.49
N LEU A 267 -26.78 2.51 8.81
CA LEU A 267 -26.97 1.80 10.07
C LEU A 267 -26.06 0.58 10.20
N GLN A 268 -25.91 -0.20 9.11
CA GLN A 268 -25.01 -1.34 9.10
C GLN A 268 -23.56 -0.90 9.34
N GLN A 269 -23.10 0.18 8.69
CA GLN A 269 -21.75 0.72 8.89
C GLN A 269 -21.52 1.15 10.35
N LEU A 270 -22.52 1.76 10.98
CA LEU A 270 -22.51 2.13 12.40
C LEU A 270 -22.40 0.89 13.30
N GLN A 271 -23.22 -0.14 13.07
CA GLN A 271 -23.18 -1.40 13.83
C GLN A 271 -21.86 -2.13 13.68
N ASP A 272 -21.33 -2.20 12.46
CA ASP A 272 -20.03 -2.83 12.19
C ASP A 272 -18.89 -2.06 12.88
N ALA A 273 -18.96 -0.72 12.93
CA ALA A 273 -17.98 0.08 13.65
C ALA A 273 -18.05 -0.15 15.16
N ALA A 274 -19.24 -0.17 15.75
CA ALA A 274 -19.42 -0.46 17.17
C ALA A 274 -18.91 -1.86 17.55
N ARG A 275 -19.22 -2.87 16.74
CA ARG A 275 -18.72 -4.25 16.95
C ARG A 275 -17.20 -4.30 16.93
N ARG A 276 -16.56 -3.66 15.94
CA ARG A 276 -15.09 -3.58 15.86
C ARG A 276 -14.49 -2.90 17.08
N ILE A 277 -15.06 -1.78 17.54
CA ILE A 277 -14.57 -1.07 18.73
C ILE A 277 -14.67 -1.97 19.98
N ALA A 278 -15.81 -2.64 20.19
CA ALA A 278 -15.99 -3.53 21.33
C ALA A 278 -15.06 -4.75 21.28
N GLU A 279 -14.80 -5.32 20.10
CA GLU A 279 -13.82 -6.39 19.91
C GLU A 279 -12.41 -5.93 20.31
N ILE A 280 -11.99 -4.74 19.88
CA ILE A 280 -10.69 -4.16 20.25
C ILE A 280 -10.63 -3.90 21.77
N GLN A 281 -11.69 -3.35 22.37
CA GLN A 281 -11.76 -3.11 23.82
C GLN A 281 -11.61 -4.42 24.61
N ARG A 282 -12.27 -5.50 24.16
CA ARG A 282 -12.13 -6.85 24.73
C ARG A 282 -10.71 -7.40 24.57
N ASP A 283 -10.10 -7.21 23.40
CA ASP A 283 -8.71 -7.62 23.15
C ASP A 283 -7.72 -6.90 24.07
N CYS A 284 -7.99 -5.63 24.37
CA CYS A 284 -7.33 -4.81 25.37
C CYS A 284 -7.64 -5.20 26.83
N LYS A 285 -8.35 -6.31 27.06
CA LYS A 285 -8.68 -6.88 28.38
C LYS A 285 -9.66 -6.05 29.21
N LEU A 286 -10.49 -5.24 28.56
CA LEU A 286 -11.67 -4.65 29.19
C LEU A 286 -12.78 -5.70 29.28
N ASP A 287 -13.49 -5.72 30.40
CA ASP A 287 -14.62 -6.60 30.64
C ASP A 287 -15.87 -6.04 29.94
N ILE A 288 -16.00 -6.34 28.65
CA ILE A 288 -17.08 -5.84 27.79
C ILE A 288 -17.69 -7.01 27.00
N ASN A 289 -19.02 -7.05 26.99
CA ASN A 289 -19.78 -7.88 26.09
C ASN A 289 -20.07 -7.11 24.79
N VAL A 290 -19.62 -7.68 23.67
CA VAL A 290 -19.70 -7.04 22.34
C VAL A 290 -21.15 -6.76 21.93
N GLU A 291 -22.05 -7.72 22.10
CA GLU A 291 -23.45 -7.55 21.67
C GLU A 291 -24.19 -6.57 22.59
N GLU A 292 -23.91 -6.61 23.90
CA GLU A 292 -24.48 -5.66 24.85
C GLU A 292 -24.02 -4.22 24.57
N TYR A 293 -22.74 -4.01 24.22
CA TYR A 293 -22.23 -2.69 23.82
C TYR A 293 -22.94 -2.16 22.58
N VAL A 294 -23.10 -3.00 21.54
CA VAL A 294 -23.79 -2.62 20.30
C VAL A 294 -25.25 -2.25 20.57
N GLU A 295 -25.98 -3.09 21.31
CA GLU A 295 -27.41 -2.86 21.62
C GLU A 295 -27.67 -1.65 22.53
N SER A 296 -26.77 -1.39 23.49
CA SER A 296 -26.92 -0.28 24.44
C SER A 296 -26.55 1.08 23.84
N THR A 297 -25.54 1.09 22.95
CA THR A 297 -24.98 2.28 22.31
C THR A 297 -25.80 2.73 21.10
N ILE A 298 -26.32 1.78 20.30
CA ILE A 298 -27.02 2.08 19.03
C ILE A 298 -28.52 1.84 19.20
N ARG A 299 -29.31 2.92 19.10
CA ARG A 299 -30.78 2.89 19.25
C ARG A 299 -31.49 3.39 17.98
N PRO A 300 -31.73 2.52 16.98
CA PRO A 300 -32.26 2.92 15.69
C PRO A 300 -33.77 3.20 15.64
N TYR A 301 -34.47 3.16 16.78
CA TYR A 301 -35.95 3.19 16.85
C TYR A 301 -36.59 4.46 16.25
N LEU A 302 -35.93 5.62 16.37
CA LEU A 302 -36.44 6.89 15.81
C LEU A 302 -35.71 7.33 14.54
N MET A 303 -34.88 6.45 13.94
CA MET A 303 -34.06 6.82 12.79
C MET A 303 -34.90 7.29 11.59
N ASP A 304 -35.97 6.57 11.24
CA ASP A 304 -36.84 6.96 10.11
C ASP A 304 -37.74 8.16 10.44
N VAL A 305 -38.18 8.27 11.71
CA VAL A 305 -38.97 9.41 12.24
C VAL A 305 -38.17 10.71 12.09
N ILE A 306 -36.90 10.70 12.51
CA ILE A 306 -35.99 11.86 12.41
C ILE A 306 -35.67 12.17 10.95
N TYR A 307 -35.47 11.17 10.10
CA TYR A 307 -35.27 11.39 8.66
C TYR A 307 -36.47 12.13 8.04
N CYS A 308 -37.70 11.62 8.26
CA CYS A 308 -38.92 12.23 7.72
C CYS A 308 -39.17 13.63 8.28
N TRP A 309 -38.92 13.82 9.57
CA TRP A 309 -38.99 15.14 10.19
C TRP A 309 -37.97 16.10 9.56
N SER A 310 -36.71 15.71 9.41
CA SER A 310 -35.71 16.60 8.81
C SER A 310 -36.06 17.00 7.37
N LYS A 311 -36.77 16.13 6.62
CA LYS A 311 -37.25 16.38 5.24
C LYS A 311 -38.54 17.21 5.16
N GLY A 312 -39.16 17.56 6.30
CA GLY A 312 -40.30 18.48 6.35
C GLY A 312 -41.67 17.88 6.71
N ALA A 313 -41.76 16.59 7.06
CA ALA A 313 -43.03 15.97 7.45
C ALA A 313 -43.72 16.68 8.63
N SER A 314 -45.04 16.66 8.71
CA SER A 314 -45.78 17.21 9.85
C SER A 314 -45.56 16.38 11.12
N PHE A 315 -45.84 16.97 12.30
CA PHE A 315 -45.70 16.23 13.56
C PHE A 315 -46.71 15.07 13.64
N ALA A 316 -47.91 15.26 13.08
CA ALA A 316 -48.95 14.23 13.02
C ALA A 316 -48.50 13.01 12.19
N GLU A 317 -47.83 13.22 11.07
CA GLU A 317 -47.33 12.12 10.24
C GLU A 317 -46.24 11.32 10.94
N VAL A 318 -45.30 11.98 11.63
CA VAL A 318 -44.16 11.27 12.25
C VAL A 318 -44.52 10.51 13.52
N ILE A 319 -45.56 10.93 14.26
CA ILE A 319 -46.04 10.18 15.44
C ILE A 319 -46.83 8.92 15.05
N GLU A 320 -47.40 8.87 13.83
CA GLU A 320 -48.06 7.66 13.33
C GLU A 320 -47.06 6.57 12.89
N MET A 321 -45.77 6.92 12.77
CA MET A 321 -44.72 6.00 12.34
C MET A 321 -44.11 5.17 13.48
N THR A 322 -44.47 5.46 14.73
CA THR A 322 -43.86 4.81 15.90
C THR A 322 -44.81 4.78 17.09
N ASP A 323 -44.71 3.73 17.92
CA ASP A 323 -45.38 3.63 19.21
C ASP A 323 -44.71 4.44 20.35
N ILE A 324 -43.59 5.12 20.08
CA ILE A 324 -42.87 5.92 21.08
C ILE A 324 -43.64 7.21 21.38
N PHE A 325 -43.82 7.50 22.67
CA PHE A 325 -44.51 8.70 23.14
C PHE A 325 -43.95 10.01 22.56
N GLU A 326 -44.85 10.93 22.22
CA GLU A 326 -44.57 12.20 21.56
C GLU A 326 -43.57 13.05 22.34
N GLY A 327 -43.69 13.06 23.67
CA GLY A 327 -42.76 13.74 24.56
C GLY A 327 -41.33 13.17 24.49
N SER A 328 -41.17 11.87 24.30
CA SER A 328 -39.86 11.24 24.10
C SER A 328 -39.25 11.62 22.75
N ILE A 329 -40.06 11.67 21.68
CA ILE A 329 -39.61 12.15 20.36
C ILE A 329 -39.10 13.59 20.44
N ILE A 330 -39.87 14.49 21.07
CA ILE A 330 -39.48 15.91 21.23
C ILE A 330 -38.17 16.04 22.04
N ARG A 331 -38.04 15.30 23.16
CA ARG A 331 -36.81 15.31 23.96
C ARG A 331 -35.60 14.80 23.18
N LEU A 332 -35.77 13.72 22.41
CA LEU A 332 -34.71 13.17 21.58
C LEU A 332 -34.29 14.16 20.50
N ALA A 333 -35.22 14.81 19.80
CA ALA A 333 -34.91 15.79 18.78
C ALA A 333 -34.09 16.98 19.33
N ARG A 334 -34.39 17.45 20.54
CA ARG A 334 -33.63 18.53 21.19
C ARG A 334 -32.23 18.09 21.63
N ARG A 335 -32.08 16.86 22.11
CA ARG A 335 -30.76 16.28 22.43
C ARG A 335 -29.94 16.01 21.18
N LEU A 336 -30.58 15.56 20.11
CA LEU A 336 -29.96 15.36 18.81
C LEU A 336 -29.43 16.69 18.24
N ASP A 337 -30.19 17.77 18.39
CA ASP A 337 -29.74 19.10 17.99
C ASP A 337 -28.46 19.52 18.73
N GLU A 338 -28.40 19.32 20.04
CA GLU A 338 -27.16 19.56 20.82
C GLU A 338 -26.02 18.67 20.31
N PHE A 339 -26.26 17.38 20.11
CA PHE A 339 -25.27 16.45 19.60
C PHE A 339 -24.72 16.84 18.22
N LEU A 340 -25.59 17.25 17.28
CA LEU A 340 -25.17 17.73 15.96
C LEU A 340 -24.31 19.00 16.07
N ASN A 341 -24.57 19.88 17.05
CA ASN A 341 -23.72 21.04 17.30
C ASN A 341 -22.36 20.67 17.90
N GLN A 342 -22.29 19.62 18.72
CA GLN A 342 -21.03 19.04 19.20
C GLN A 342 -20.23 18.43 18.05
N LEU A 343 -20.87 17.66 17.16
CA LEU A 343 -20.24 17.11 15.96
C LEU A 343 -19.75 18.20 15.00
N ARG A 344 -20.50 19.28 14.85
CA ARG A 344 -20.06 20.47 14.10
C ARG A 344 -18.79 21.06 14.71
N ALA A 345 -18.75 21.25 16.02
CA ALA A 345 -17.57 21.76 16.72
C ALA A 345 -16.36 20.80 16.58
N ALA A 346 -16.59 19.49 16.66
CA ALA A 346 -15.58 18.47 16.45
C ALA A 346 -15.00 18.51 15.03
N ALA A 347 -15.85 18.60 14.00
CA ALA A 347 -15.44 18.72 12.60
C ALA A 347 -14.62 19.99 12.35
N HIS A 348 -15.05 21.12 12.91
CA HIS A 348 -14.33 22.38 12.86
C HIS A 348 -12.92 22.27 13.47
N ALA A 349 -12.79 21.63 14.64
CA ALA A 349 -11.53 21.50 15.35
C ALA A 349 -10.47 20.67 14.61
N VAL A 350 -10.91 19.77 13.72
CA VAL A 350 -10.03 18.91 12.90
C VAL A 350 -9.86 19.40 11.47
N GLY A 351 -10.56 20.48 11.08
CA GLY A 351 -10.45 21.10 9.76
C GLY A 351 -11.32 20.46 8.67
N GLU A 352 -12.35 19.69 9.04
CA GLU A 352 -13.27 19.02 8.13
C GLU A 352 -14.47 19.92 7.80
N ALA A 353 -14.27 20.92 6.94
CA ALA A 353 -15.29 21.93 6.60
C ALA A 353 -16.59 21.33 6.01
N ASN A 354 -16.48 20.31 5.16
CA ASN A 354 -17.65 19.67 4.56
C ASN A 354 -18.53 18.98 5.61
N LEU A 355 -17.91 18.32 6.60
CA LEU A 355 -18.66 17.70 7.70
C LEU A 355 -19.27 18.76 8.62
N GLU A 356 -18.53 19.85 8.89
CA GLU A 356 -19.04 20.99 9.66
C GLU A 356 -20.34 21.55 9.04
N GLU A 357 -20.34 21.80 7.73
CA GLU A 357 -21.52 22.27 7.00
C GLU A 357 -22.68 21.26 7.05
N LYS A 358 -22.40 19.97 6.85
CA LYS A 358 -23.44 18.92 6.91
C LYS A 358 -24.07 18.81 8.30
N PHE A 359 -23.27 18.85 9.37
CA PHE A 359 -23.80 18.79 10.73
C PHE A 359 -24.62 20.04 11.06
N ALA A 360 -24.18 21.22 10.59
CA ALA A 360 -24.95 22.46 10.73
C ALA A 360 -26.31 22.39 10.00
N ALA A 361 -26.31 21.95 8.74
CA ALA A 361 -27.54 21.78 7.96
C ALA A 361 -28.48 20.72 8.58
N GLY A 362 -27.90 19.64 9.13
CA GLY A 362 -28.65 18.63 9.87
C GLY A 362 -29.36 19.24 11.08
N SER A 363 -28.65 20.00 11.92
CA SER A 363 -29.22 20.70 13.08
C SER A 363 -30.32 21.67 12.65
N GLU A 364 -30.08 22.49 11.63
CA GLU A 364 -31.06 23.47 11.13
C GLU A 364 -32.36 22.80 10.64
N SER A 365 -32.25 21.68 9.91
CA SER A 365 -33.41 20.94 9.39
C SER A 365 -34.34 20.41 10.49
N LEU A 366 -33.84 20.19 11.71
CA LEU A 366 -34.63 19.74 12.84
C LEU A 366 -35.42 20.88 13.51
N ARG A 367 -34.89 22.12 13.49
CA ARG A 367 -35.37 23.28 14.24
C ARG A 367 -36.66 23.89 13.66
N ARG A 368 -37.77 23.16 13.74
CA ARG A 368 -39.08 23.65 13.31
C ARG A 368 -40.22 23.14 14.19
N GLY A 369 -41.41 23.70 13.99
CA GLY A 369 -42.66 23.19 14.57
C GLY A 369 -42.63 22.97 16.09
N ILE A 370 -43.40 21.98 16.54
CA ILE A 370 -43.59 21.68 17.97
C ILE A 370 -42.32 21.16 18.65
N MET A 371 -41.41 20.50 17.93
CA MET A 371 -40.18 19.93 18.51
C MET A 371 -39.26 21.00 19.12
N PHE A 372 -39.32 22.22 18.59
CA PHE A 372 -38.50 23.36 19.04
C PHE A 372 -39.33 24.57 19.50
N ALA A 373 -40.59 24.34 19.90
CA ALA A 373 -41.39 25.37 20.55
C ALA A 373 -40.76 25.81 21.88
N ASN A 374 -40.92 27.09 22.23
CA ASN A 374 -40.43 27.65 23.48
C ASN A 374 -41.25 27.14 24.67
N SER A 375 -40.60 27.01 25.82
CA SER A 375 -41.27 26.75 27.10
C SER A 375 -42.26 27.87 27.42
N LEU A 376 -43.37 27.51 28.06
CA LEU A 376 -44.33 28.47 28.64
C LEU A 376 -43.81 29.10 29.94
N TYR A 377 -42.85 28.44 30.60
CA TYR A 377 -42.10 28.97 31.74
C TYR A 377 -40.81 29.59 31.19
N LEU A 378 -40.86 30.90 30.93
CA LEU A 378 -39.68 31.73 30.65
C LEU A 378 -38.90 31.98 31.92
#